data_AF-K6WRB3-F1
#
_entry.id   AF-K6WRB3-F1
#
_cell.length_a   1.000
_cell.length_b   1.000
_cell.length_c   1.000
_cell.angle_alpha   90.00
_cell.angle_beta   90.00
_cell.angle_gamma   90.00
#
_symmetry.space_group_name_H-M   'P 1'
#
loop_
_entity.id
_entity.type
_entity.pdbx_description
1 polymer ?
#
loop_
_entity_poly.entity_id
_entity_poly.type
_entity_poly.pdbx_seq_one_letter_code
_entity_poly.pdbx_strand_id
1 'polypeptide(L)'
;MNHDHSTGSESQHPNTNRRREATELGQTNRAGGATVHYLGHAGFIVHNSRCRILIDPWFFPAFLKSWFPYPDNRFLLPEVLGQKFDYIYLSHTHEDHFDAVFLEQLPRDIRVIAAKYRSRSLSRRMRRLGFRDIIELDHKQAVPLDAGITATMYMDTSHKEDSGILLDIDGFRFLDLNDCNTQMSELPSDIDLLAAQYSGAMWYPNCYDYPPREMAKRVATVRRDLMDTLIQKVNLTQAKAYLPSAGPACFLDPELDCHNDRDSTIFPIWEQVAGDFAVSCGRTDVIRLAPGDRIELGSSLKVVPTANRKLEEDIPAYRERRKSEWDSYYTKPDPPVSATEIESYFIKLQRKNRNFLADYRKNIRVISDSDFWDVQLGRLAEDFEIESEEPYDPEYTVLVPTRVLHSILDGETGWEEALLSMRLGLHRDPDVFDLTLMGLLRYGNHPVQTMQMLRERQNTENIVRDGLKIQRYCPHAGEDLSFAKIENGRIECPRHHWIWDAETGECLEKASIPLRVKVLNDSDDAAHAIDHIPAEPDEAINEKLGE
;
A
#
# COMPACT_ATOMS: atom_id res chain seq x y z
N MET A 1 -41.20 -72.77 -8.99
CA MET A 1 -41.91 -72.92 -10.28
C MET A 1 -42.96 -71.83 -10.37
N ASN A 2 -42.82 -70.96 -11.39
CA ASN A 2 -43.81 -70.06 -12.01
C ASN A 2 -44.42 -68.94 -11.14
N HIS A 3 -44.65 -67.72 -11.61
CA HIS A 3 -44.20 -66.89 -12.74
C HIS A 3 -44.77 -65.48 -12.45
N ASP A 4 -44.18 -64.48 -13.12
CA ASP A 4 -44.58 -63.08 -13.26
C ASP A 4 -46.09 -62.74 -13.29
N HIS A 5 -46.45 -61.54 -12.80
CA HIS A 5 -46.73 -60.39 -13.68
C HIS A 5 -47.06 -59.08 -12.93
N SER A 6 -46.56 -57.98 -13.51
CA SER A 6 -46.80 -56.57 -13.22
C SER A 6 -48.22 -56.11 -13.59
N THR A 7 -48.73 -55.06 -12.94
CA THR A 7 -49.38 -53.90 -13.59
C THR A 7 -49.41 -52.71 -12.61
N GLY A 8 -49.17 -51.49 -13.12
CA GLY A 8 -49.15 -50.25 -12.34
C GLY A 8 -50.45 -49.44 -12.40
N SER A 9 -50.54 -48.41 -11.57
CA SER A 9 -51.26 -47.15 -11.88
C SER A 9 -50.86 -46.05 -10.88
N GLU A 10 -50.79 -44.82 -11.39
CA GLU A 10 -50.41 -43.58 -10.72
C GLU A 10 -51.51 -43.04 -9.78
N SER A 11 -51.12 -42.30 -8.73
CA SER A 11 -51.43 -40.87 -8.53
C SER A 11 -51.60 -40.43 -7.05
N GLN A 12 -50.95 -39.30 -6.76
CA GLN A 12 -51.29 -38.22 -5.80
C GLN A 12 -51.10 -38.42 -4.27
N HIS A 13 -50.07 -37.74 -3.76
CA HIS A 13 -49.92 -37.14 -2.40
C HIS A 13 -50.98 -36.04 -2.15
N PRO A 14 -51.21 -35.49 -0.92
CA PRO A 14 -50.34 -35.37 0.28
C PRO A 14 -51.06 -35.78 1.60
N ASN A 15 -50.51 -35.81 2.83
CA ASN A 15 -49.93 -34.70 3.59
C ASN A 15 -49.37 -35.19 4.95
N THR A 16 -48.19 -34.68 5.29
CA THR A 16 -47.65 -34.29 6.62
C THR A 16 -48.21 -34.89 7.92
N ASN A 17 -47.36 -35.62 8.67
CA ASN A 17 -46.97 -35.28 10.04
C ASN A 17 -46.08 -36.38 10.66
N ARG A 18 -44.77 -36.15 10.75
CA ARG A 18 -43.91 -36.81 11.74
C ARG A 18 -43.07 -35.74 12.43
N ARG A 19 -43.58 -35.27 13.57
CA ARG A 19 -42.78 -34.63 14.62
C ARG A 19 -41.72 -35.63 15.07
N ARG A 20 -40.45 -35.31 14.82
CA ARG A 20 -39.30 -35.90 15.50
C ARG A 20 -38.57 -34.77 16.23
N GLU A 21 -38.48 -34.95 17.54
CA GLU A 21 -37.30 -34.67 18.36
C GLU A 21 -36.49 -33.43 17.97
N ALA A 22 -36.89 -32.28 18.51
CA ALA A 22 -35.99 -31.17 18.72
C ALA A 22 -35.38 -31.33 20.12
N THR A 23 -34.23 -31.98 20.18
CA THR A 23 -33.36 -32.01 21.35
C THR A 23 -31.96 -31.63 20.86
N GLU A 24 -31.37 -30.64 21.51
CA GLU A 24 -29.96 -30.26 21.43
C GLU A 24 -29.47 -29.75 20.06
N LEU A 25 -29.85 -28.50 19.76
CA LEU A 25 -29.03 -27.63 18.93
C LEU A 25 -27.65 -27.51 19.59
N GLY A 26 -26.69 -28.18 18.96
CA GLY A 26 -25.32 -28.28 19.42
C GLY A 26 -24.74 -26.92 19.79
N GLN A 27 -24.26 -26.85 21.03
CA GLN A 27 -23.03 -26.14 21.33
C GLN A 27 -21.99 -26.69 20.35
N THR A 28 -21.76 -25.95 19.26
CA THR A 28 -20.59 -26.19 18.43
C THR A 28 -19.39 -25.97 19.34
N ASN A 29 -18.67 -27.06 19.60
CA ASN A 29 -17.34 -27.00 20.17
C ASN A 29 -16.53 -25.97 19.36
N ARG A 30 -16.29 -24.79 19.94
CA ARG A 30 -15.20 -23.89 19.55
C ARG A 30 -13.88 -24.59 19.94
N ALA A 31 -13.55 -25.67 19.25
CA ALA A 31 -12.27 -26.34 19.37
C ALA A 31 -11.28 -25.60 18.46
N GLY A 32 -10.24 -25.03 19.06
CA GLY A 32 -9.24 -24.19 18.42
C GLY A 32 -8.54 -24.86 17.23
N GLY A 33 -8.15 -24.04 16.26
CA GLY A 33 -7.43 -24.49 15.08
C GLY A 33 -7.02 -23.37 14.12
N ALA A 34 -7.61 -22.18 14.24
CA ALA A 34 -7.21 -21.04 13.45
C ALA A 34 -5.99 -20.33 14.06
N THR A 35 -5.00 -20.00 13.22
CA THR A 35 -3.77 -19.33 13.67
C THR A 35 -3.30 -18.30 12.66
N VAL A 36 -2.60 -17.28 13.16
CA VAL A 36 -1.79 -16.33 12.38
C VAL A 36 -0.33 -16.56 12.75
N HIS A 37 0.48 -17.03 11.80
CA HIS A 37 1.92 -17.26 11.97
C HIS A 37 2.69 -16.15 11.25
N TYR A 38 3.48 -15.40 12.00
CA TYR A 38 4.19 -14.24 11.48
C TYR A 38 5.53 -14.65 10.85
N LEU A 39 5.76 -14.24 9.60
CA LEU A 39 6.99 -14.53 8.87
C LEU A 39 8.01 -13.36 8.92
N GLY A 40 7.61 -12.21 9.46
CA GLY A 40 8.39 -10.96 9.43
C GLY A 40 7.86 -9.96 8.39
N HIS A 41 8.15 -8.67 8.59
CA HIS A 41 7.66 -7.56 7.76
C HIS A 41 6.12 -7.58 7.58
N ALA A 42 5.61 -7.80 6.37
CA ALA A 42 4.19 -7.97 6.07
C ALA A 42 3.79 -9.45 5.86
N GLY A 43 4.71 -10.39 6.09
CA GLY A 43 4.53 -11.79 5.78
C GLY A 43 3.75 -12.55 6.86
N PHE A 44 2.69 -13.25 6.45
CA PHE A 44 1.90 -14.10 7.35
C PHE A 44 1.55 -15.45 6.70
N ILE A 45 1.38 -16.47 7.54
CA ILE A 45 0.61 -17.66 7.21
C ILE A 45 -0.64 -17.65 8.07
N VAL A 46 -1.80 -17.63 7.43
CA VAL A 46 -3.09 -17.63 8.10
C VAL A 46 -3.83 -18.91 7.73
N HIS A 47 -4.28 -19.66 8.72
CA HIS A 47 -4.97 -20.92 8.42
C HIS A 47 -5.98 -21.30 9.48
N ASN A 48 -6.98 -22.08 9.07
CA ASN A 48 -7.82 -22.89 9.95
C ASN A 48 -7.65 -24.38 9.62
N SER A 49 -8.59 -25.23 10.03
CA SER A 49 -8.53 -26.68 9.75
C SER A 49 -8.77 -27.06 8.28
N ARG A 50 -9.20 -26.11 7.44
CA ARG A 50 -9.67 -26.33 6.06
C ARG A 50 -8.79 -25.67 5.01
N CYS A 51 -8.24 -24.51 5.33
CA CYS A 51 -7.58 -23.65 4.37
C CYS A 51 -6.32 -23.00 4.97
N ARG A 52 -5.25 -22.91 4.18
CA ARG A 52 -4.00 -22.22 4.50
C ARG A 52 -3.65 -21.17 3.43
N ILE A 53 -3.46 -19.93 3.87
CA ILE A 53 -3.19 -18.75 3.06
C ILE A 53 -1.79 -18.23 3.39
N LEU A 54 -0.98 -18.02 2.38
CA LEU A 54 0.29 -17.30 2.47
C LEU A 54 0.08 -15.83 2.07
N ILE A 55 0.55 -14.88 2.88
CA ILE A 55 0.38 -13.44 2.66
C ILE A 55 1.76 -12.79 2.58
N ASP A 56 2.02 -11.98 1.55
CA ASP A 56 3.21 -11.15 1.35
C ASP A 56 4.56 -11.74 1.85
N PRO A 57 4.94 -12.94 1.39
CA PRO A 57 6.18 -13.58 1.84
C PRO A 57 7.42 -12.87 1.28
N TRP A 58 8.35 -12.47 2.17
CA TRP A 58 9.60 -11.80 1.79
C TRP A 58 10.83 -12.36 2.54
N PHE A 59 11.84 -12.82 1.80
CA PHE A 59 13.05 -13.49 2.33
C PHE A 59 14.36 -13.05 1.66
N PHE A 60 14.31 -12.51 0.45
CA PHE A 60 15.45 -12.11 -0.37
C PHE A 60 15.56 -10.58 -0.45
N PRO A 61 16.74 -10.02 -0.75
CA PRO A 61 16.94 -8.58 -0.68
C PRO A 61 16.12 -7.84 -1.74
N ALA A 62 15.52 -6.72 -1.35
CA ALA A 62 14.69 -5.86 -2.18
C ALA A 62 15.42 -4.56 -2.58
N PHE A 63 14.89 -3.90 -3.61
CA PHE A 63 15.26 -2.57 -4.10
C PHE A 63 16.76 -2.43 -4.35
N LEU A 64 17.29 -3.09 -5.39
CA LEU A 64 18.73 -3.04 -5.71
C LEU A 64 19.62 -3.53 -4.54
N LYS A 65 19.18 -4.61 -3.89
CA LYS A 65 19.89 -5.27 -2.77
C LYS A 65 20.14 -4.35 -1.57
N SER A 66 19.26 -3.38 -1.35
CA SER A 66 19.39 -2.43 -0.26
C SER A 66 18.61 -2.86 0.98
N TRP A 67 17.38 -3.34 0.81
CA TRP A 67 16.47 -3.68 1.90
C TRP A 67 16.54 -5.17 2.22
N PHE A 68 16.57 -5.47 3.51
CA PHE A 68 16.52 -6.82 4.06
C PHE A 68 15.44 -6.90 5.14
N PRO A 69 14.75 -8.05 5.28
CA PRO A 69 13.81 -8.28 6.38
C PRO A 69 14.46 -8.01 7.74
N TYR A 70 13.75 -7.32 8.63
CA TYR A 70 14.21 -7.05 9.98
C TYR A 70 13.14 -7.43 11.01
N PRO A 71 13.45 -8.29 12.00
CA PRO A 71 14.65 -9.12 12.13
C PRO A 71 14.82 -10.16 11.01
N ASP A 72 16.00 -10.82 10.97
CA ASP A 72 16.28 -11.86 9.97
C ASP A 72 15.27 -13.01 10.07
N ASN A 73 14.58 -13.30 8.97
CA ASN A 73 13.59 -14.37 8.89
C ASN A 73 14.03 -15.54 8.00
N ARG A 74 15.27 -15.53 7.48
CA ARG A 74 15.76 -16.54 6.52
C ARG A 74 15.68 -17.97 7.05
N PHE A 75 15.72 -18.17 8.36
CA PHE A 75 15.60 -19.48 9.00
C PHE A 75 14.21 -20.14 8.79
N LEU A 76 13.16 -19.38 8.48
CA LEU A 76 11.82 -19.89 8.20
C LEU A 76 11.69 -20.42 6.76
N LEU A 77 12.59 -20.03 5.85
CA LEU A 77 12.46 -20.34 4.42
C LEU A 77 12.26 -21.84 4.12
N PRO A 78 13.03 -22.79 4.71
CA PRO A 78 12.80 -24.22 4.47
C PRO A 78 11.45 -24.72 5.00
N GLU A 79 10.99 -24.20 6.14
CA GLU A 79 9.69 -24.56 6.72
C GLU A 79 8.55 -24.07 5.83
N VAL A 80 8.64 -22.84 5.33
CA VAL A 80 7.61 -22.25 4.46
C VAL A 80 7.57 -22.97 3.12
N LEU A 81 8.72 -23.21 2.46
CA LEU A 81 8.76 -23.96 1.19
C LEU A 81 8.32 -25.42 1.34
N GLY A 82 8.45 -26.00 2.53
CA GLY A 82 7.98 -27.36 2.83
C GLY A 82 6.48 -27.49 3.10
N GLN A 83 5.76 -26.36 3.22
CA GLN A 83 4.32 -26.35 3.46
C GLN A 83 3.52 -26.31 2.15
N LYS A 84 2.28 -26.81 2.23
CA LYS A 84 1.29 -26.68 1.16
C LYS A 84 0.34 -25.54 1.48
N PHE A 85 0.13 -24.65 0.52
CA PHE A 85 -0.81 -23.54 0.61
C PHE A 85 -1.94 -23.73 -0.39
N ASP A 86 -3.16 -23.37 0.01
CA ASP A 86 -4.31 -23.34 -0.90
C ASP A 86 -4.34 -22.02 -1.66
N TYR A 87 -3.99 -20.94 -0.95
CA TYR A 87 -3.95 -19.59 -1.49
C TYR A 87 -2.64 -18.87 -1.19
N ILE A 88 -2.26 -17.98 -2.12
CA ILE A 88 -1.31 -16.91 -1.86
C ILE A 88 -1.98 -15.58 -2.14
N TYR A 89 -1.92 -14.65 -1.19
CA TYR A 89 -2.31 -13.26 -1.38
C TYR A 89 -1.04 -12.41 -1.48
N LEU A 90 -1.02 -11.55 -2.49
CA LEU A 90 0.00 -10.51 -2.65
C LEU A 90 -0.69 -9.15 -2.69
N SER A 91 -0.27 -8.24 -1.83
CA SER A 91 -0.81 -6.89 -1.75
C SER A 91 -0.52 -6.10 -3.00
N HIS A 92 0.74 -5.98 -3.41
CA HIS A 92 1.17 -5.18 -4.56
C HIS A 92 2.51 -5.66 -5.13
N THR A 93 3.15 -4.86 -5.99
CA THR A 93 4.31 -5.29 -6.78
C THR A 93 5.67 -4.81 -6.28
N HIS A 94 5.74 -4.11 -5.15
CA HIS A 94 7.02 -3.73 -4.54
C HIS A 94 7.77 -4.96 -4.03
N GLU A 95 9.10 -4.93 -4.07
CA GLU A 95 9.95 -6.12 -3.95
C GLU A 95 9.97 -6.74 -2.54
N ASP A 96 9.58 -5.97 -1.52
CA ASP A 96 9.41 -6.40 -0.12
C ASP A 96 8.04 -7.03 0.18
N HIS A 97 7.14 -7.05 -0.81
CA HIS A 97 5.87 -7.80 -0.80
C HIS A 97 5.81 -8.83 -1.93
N PHE A 98 6.51 -8.56 -3.04
CA PHE A 98 6.62 -9.38 -4.24
C PHE A 98 8.05 -9.96 -4.35
N ASP A 99 8.39 -10.88 -3.46
CA ASP A 99 9.70 -11.56 -3.52
C ASP A 99 9.73 -12.55 -4.69
N ALA A 100 10.15 -12.09 -5.87
CA ALA A 100 10.18 -12.92 -7.07
C ALA A 100 11.04 -14.18 -6.91
N VAL A 101 12.15 -14.11 -6.17
CA VAL A 101 13.06 -15.25 -5.95
C VAL A 101 12.39 -16.32 -5.11
N PHE A 102 11.64 -15.93 -4.08
CA PHE A 102 10.84 -16.85 -3.30
C PHE A 102 9.66 -17.41 -4.11
N LEU A 103 8.91 -16.55 -4.81
CA LEU A 103 7.74 -16.95 -5.60
C LEU A 103 8.09 -17.95 -6.72
N GLU A 104 9.28 -17.85 -7.30
CA GLU A 104 9.78 -18.80 -8.30
C GLU A 104 9.90 -20.24 -7.77
N GLN A 105 10.06 -20.41 -6.45
CA GLN A 105 10.25 -21.71 -5.80
C GLN A 105 8.93 -22.38 -5.37
N LEU A 106 7.81 -21.66 -5.40
CA LEU A 106 6.52 -22.17 -4.95
C LEU A 106 5.81 -23.08 -5.97
N PRO A 107 5.00 -24.06 -5.54
CA PRO A 107 4.13 -24.82 -6.45
C PRO A 107 3.21 -23.90 -7.28
N ARG A 108 3.05 -24.20 -8.58
CA ARG A 108 2.24 -23.38 -9.52
C ARG A 108 0.74 -23.67 -9.49
N ASP A 109 0.32 -24.65 -8.69
CA ASP A 109 -1.07 -25.03 -8.43
C ASP A 109 -1.70 -24.23 -7.28
N ILE A 110 -0.92 -23.42 -6.55
CA ILE A 110 -1.46 -22.47 -5.55
C ILE A 110 -2.31 -21.43 -6.27
N ARG A 111 -3.53 -21.18 -5.75
CA ARG A 111 -4.41 -20.14 -6.31
C ARG A 111 -4.03 -18.76 -5.76
N VAL A 112 -3.91 -17.78 -6.64
CA VAL A 112 -3.51 -16.42 -6.28
C VAL A 112 -4.74 -15.58 -5.98
N ILE A 113 -4.73 -14.85 -4.88
CA ILE A 113 -5.68 -13.76 -4.58
C ILE A 113 -4.93 -12.45 -4.86
N ALA A 114 -5.49 -11.60 -5.70
CA ALA A 114 -4.89 -10.34 -6.08
C ALA A 114 -5.96 -9.25 -6.22
N ALA A 115 -5.59 -8.01 -5.95
CA ALA A 115 -6.43 -6.88 -6.29
C ALA A 115 -6.52 -6.69 -7.81
N LYS A 116 -7.68 -6.28 -8.30
CA LYS A 116 -7.94 -6.04 -9.73
C LYS A 116 -7.44 -4.66 -10.15
N TYR A 117 -6.12 -4.52 -10.17
CA TYR A 117 -5.44 -3.27 -10.50
C TYR A 117 -5.69 -2.79 -11.93
N ARG A 118 -5.77 -1.46 -12.10
CA ARG A 118 -5.97 -0.78 -13.40
C ARG A 118 -4.88 -1.17 -14.41
N SER A 119 -3.63 -1.24 -13.96
CA SER A 119 -2.48 -1.60 -14.79
C SER A 119 -2.36 -3.11 -15.03
N ARG A 120 -3.09 -3.93 -14.26
CA ARG A 120 -2.95 -5.39 -14.18
C ARG A 120 -1.50 -5.84 -13.95
N SER A 121 -0.66 -5.02 -13.32
CA SER A 121 0.78 -5.28 -13.12
C SER A 121 1.00 -6.56 -12.34
N LEU A 122 0.36 -6.70 -11.17
CA LEU A 122 0.47 -7.85 -10.27
C LEU A 122 0.07 -9.15 -10.98
N SER A 123 -1.14 -9.21 -11.53
CA SER A 123 -1.63 -10.39 -12.25
C SER A 123 -0.77 -10.75 -13.46
N ARG A 124 -0.22 -9.77 -14.18
CA ARG A 124 0.74 -10.04 -15.28
C ARG A 124 2.08 -10.58 -14.76
N ARG A 125 2.61 -10.06 -13.65
CA ARG A 125 3.83 -10.56 -13.01
C ARG A 125 3.63 -12.00 -12.52
N MET A 126 2.53 -12.31 -11.84
CA MET A 126 2.20 -13.66 -11.39
C MET A 126 2.05 -14.66 -12.55
N ARG A 127 1.36 -14.26 -13.64
CA ARG A 127 1.27 -15.11 -14.84
C ARG A 127 2.63 -15.39 -15.49
N ARG A 128 3.56 -14.43 -15.48
CA ARG A 128 4.93 -14.65 -15.98
C ARG A 128 5.71 -15.66 -15.14
N LEU A 129 5.48 -15.67 -13.83
CA LEU A 129 6.07 -16.69 -12.93
C LEU A 129 5.44 -18.07 -13.13
N GLY A 130 4.28 -18.18 -13.79
CA GLY A 130 3.62 -19.44 -14.13
C GLY A 130 2.34 -19.72 -13.34
N PHE A 131 1.91 -18.82 -12.45
CA PHE A 131 0.63 -18.93 -11.74
C PHE A 131 -0.52 -18.64 -12.71
N ARG A 132 -1.44 -19.60 -12.85
CA ARG A 132 -2.54 -19.52 -13.83
C ARG A 132 -3.90 -19.28 -13.21
N ASP A 133 -4.12 -19.77 -12.00
CA ASP A 133 -5.37 -19.57 -11.26
C ASP A 133 -5.23 -18.32 -10.38
N ILE A 134 -5.86 -17.22 -10.83
CA ILE A 134 -5.79 -15.91 -10.17
C ILE A 134 -7.22 -15.39 -9.97
N ILE A 135 -7.61 -15.16 -8.72
CA ILE A 135 -8.80 -14.43 -8.35
C ILE A 135 -8.43 -12.94 -8.25
N GLU A 136 -8.94 -12.16 -9.19
CA GLU A 136 -8.83 -10.70 -9.17
C GLU A 136 -10.09 -10.12 -8.50
N LEU A 137 -9.90 -9.41 -7.38
CA LEU A 137 -10.99 -8.80 -6.59
C LEU A 137 -10.99 -7.27 -6.74
N ASP A 138 -12.17 -6.69 -6.96
CA ASP A 138 -12.39 -5.25 -6.91
C ASP A 138 -12.45 -4.76 -5.44
N HIS A 139 -12.34 -3.45 -5.20
CA HIS A 139 -12.42 -2.84 -3.87
C HIS A 139 -13.74 -3.23 -3.15
N LYS A 140 -13.65 -3.64 -1.87
CA LYS A 140 -14.73 -4.18 -1.02
C LYS A 140 -15.38 -5.47 -1.53
N GLN A 141 -14.83 -6.11 -2.56
CA GLN A 141 -15.35 -7.40 -3.01
C GLN A 141 -14.96 -8.51 -2.04
N ALA A 142 -15.96 -9.26 -1.57
CA ALA A 142 -15.79 -10.43 -0.72
C ALA A 142 -15.89 -11.73 -1.54
N VAL A 143 -15.06 -12.72 -1.19
CA VAL A 143 -15.12 -14.07 -1.76
C VAL A 143 -14.94 -15.13 -0.67
N PRO A 144 -15.82 -16.14 -0.58
CA PRO A 144 -15.59 -17.29 0.27
C PRO A 144 -14.44 -18.13 -0.30
N LEU A 145 -13.46 -18.47 0.55
CA LEU A 145 -12.27 -19.23 0.14
C LEU A 145 -12.43 -20.74 0.41
N ASP A 146 -12.87 -21.10 1.61
CA ASP A 146 -13.30 -22.44 2.03
C ASP A 146 -14.30 -22.29 3.20
N ALA A 147 -14.77 -23.40 3.78
CA ALA A 147 -15.60 -23.40 4.95
C ALA A 147 -14.92 -22.66 6.12
N GLY A 148 -15.55 -21.57 6.56
CA GLY A 148 -15.09 -20.77 7.68
C GLY A 148 -14.08 -19.68 7.32
N ILE A 149 -13.73 -19.45 6.04
CA ILE A 149 -12.87 -18.34 5.65
C ILE A 149 -13.45 -17.52 4.50
N THR A 150 -13.63 -16.21 4.72
CA THR A 150 -13.97 -15.23 3.68
C THR A 150 -12.88 -14.18 3.57
N ALA A 151 -12.45 -13.89 2.34
CA ALA A 151 -11.52 -12.80 2.05
C ALA A 151 -12.27 -11.61 1.45
N THR A 152 -12.04 -10.41 1.97
CA THR A 152 -12.55 -9.15 1.41
C THR A 152 -11.38 -8.25 1.05
N MET A 153 -11.37 -7.76 -0.19
CA MET A 153 -10.31 -6.90 -0.71
C MET A 153 -10.54 -5.44 -0.33
N TYR A 154 -9.52 -4.76 0.17
CA TYR A 154 -9.49 -3.31 0.35
C TYR A 154 -8.34 -2.75 -0.48
N MET A 155 -8.58 -1.65 -1.21
CA MET A 155 -7.61 -1.11 -2.17
C MET A 155 -7.38 0.36 -1.89
N ASP A 156 -6.17 0.84 -2.16
CA ASP A 156 -5.94 2.26 -2.43
C ASP A 156 -6.64 2.59 -3.76
N THR A 157 -7.66 3.45 -3.68
CA THR A 157 -8.49 3.85 -4.83
C THR A 157 -7.98 5.09 -5.56
N SER A 158 -6.83 5.65 -5.12
CA SER A 158 -6.07 6.66 -5.86
C SER A 158 -5.30 6.05 -7.04
N HIS A 159 -4.32 6.77 -7.58
CA HIS A 159 -3.46 6.33 -8.68
C HIS A 159 -2.48 5.23 -8.26
N LYS A 160 -2.17 5.14 -6.96
CA LYS A 160 -1.39 4.04 -6.38
C LYS A 160 -2.11 2.71 -6.57
N GLU A 161 -1.36 1.62 -6.51
CA GLU A 161 -1.88 0.28 -6.71
C GLU A 161 -1.45 -0.60 -5.54
N ASP A 162 -2.03 -0.30 -4.38
CA ASP A 162 -1.81 -1.00 -3.11
C ASP A 162 -3.12 -1.65 -2.64
N SER A 163 -3.02 -2.76 -1.91
CA SER A 163 -4.19 -3.45 -1.37
C SER A 163 -3.93 -4.06 -0.01
N GLY A 164 -4.99 -4.14 0.80
CA GLY A 164 -5.06 -4.89 2.03
C GLY A 164 -6.16 -5.96 1.94
N ILE A 165 -6.16 -6.88 2.88
CA ILE A 165 -7.11 -7.99 2.93
C ILE A 165 -7.74 -8.09 4.31
N LEU A 166 -9.06 -8.20 4.35
CA LEU A 166 -9.79 -8.63 5.54
C LEU A 166 -10.10 -10.11 5.42
N LEU A 167 -9.59 -10.90 6.35
CA LEU A 167 -9.93 -12.30 6.52
C LEU A 167 -10.91 -12.45 7.69
N ASP A 168 -12.12 -12.90 7.40
CA ASP A 168 -13.05 -13.42 8.41
C ASP A 168 -12.83 -14.94 8.52
N ILE A 169 -12.27 -15.38 9.64
CA ILE A 169 -11.83 -16.75 9.89
C ILE A 169 -12.56 -17.28 11.12
N ASP A 170 -13.57 -18.12 10.90
CA ASP A 170 -14.41 -18.68 11.95
C ASP A 170 -15.00 -17.60 12.88
N GLY A 171 -15.33 -16.43 12.31
CA GLY A 171 -15.85 -15.26 13.01
C GLY A 171 -14.79 -14.33 13.62
N PHE A 172 -13.50 -14.63 13.44
CA PHE A 172 -12.39 -13.75 13.81
C PHE A 172 -11.99 -12.86 12.63
N ARG A 173 -11.97 -11.54 12.82
CA ARG A 173 -11.71 -10.55 11.76
C ARG A 173 -10.29 -10.02 11.84
N PHE A 174 -9.43 -10.56 10.96
CA PHE A 174 -8.06 -10.10 10.77
C PHE A 174 -7.97 -9.17 9.56
N LEU A 175 -7.72 -7.89 9.78
CA LEU A 175 -7.48 -6.91 8.72
C LEU A 175 -5.97 -6.67 8.60
N ASP A 176 -5.39 -7.05 7.47
CA ASP A 176 -4.01 -6.70 7.10
C ASP A 176 -4.04 -5.62 6.03
N LEU A 177 -3.76 -4.39 6.46
CA LEU A 177 -3.63 -3.24 5.57
C LEU A 177 -2.22 -3.08 5.04
N ASN A 178 -1.19 -3.73 5.59
CA ASN A 178 0.21 -3.49 5.20
C ASN A 178 0.52 -1.99 4.96
N ASP A 179 0.90 -1.65 3.74
CA ASP A 179 1.23 -0.33 3.19
C ASP A 179 0.02 0.32 2.50
N CYS A 180 -1.07 -0.44 2.31
CA CYS A 180 -2.30 0.03 1.72
C CYS A 180 -2.92 1.17 2.53
N ASN A 181 -3.29 2.20 1.80
CA ASN A 181 -3.97 3.37 2.31
C ASN A 181 -5.34 3.45 1.65
N THR A 182 -6.20 2.51 2.05
CA THR A 182 -7.64 2.60 1.79
C THR A 182 -8.16 3.92 2.36
N GLN A 183 -9.05 4.59 1.63
CA GLN A 183 -9.66 5.85 2.07
C GLN A 183 -10.27 5.67 3.46
N MET A 184 -10.07 6.65 4.34
CA MET A 184 -10.47 6.53 5.75
C MET A 184 -11.98 6.26 5.91
N SER A 185 -12.80 6.85 5.03
CA SER A 185 -14.25 6.67 4.93
C SER A 185 -14.70 5.24 4.58
N GLU A 186 -13.77 4.42 4.09
CA GLU A 186 -14.05 3.11 3.51
C GLU A 186 -13.55 1.95 4.38
N LEU A 187 -12.85 2.25 5.47
CA LEU A 187 -12.32 1.25 6.40
C LEU A 187 -13.45 0.50 7.12
N PRO A 188 -13.34 -0.83 7.28
CA PRO A 188 -14.33 -1.60 8.02
C PRO A 188 -14.18 -1.37 9.52
N SER A 189 -15.32 -1.37 10.24
CA SER A 189 -15.35 -1.38 11.71
C SER A 189 -15.22 -2.79 12.27
N ASP A 190 -15.18 -2.90 13.61
CA ASP A 190 -15.24 -4.14 14.40
C ASP A 190 -14.16 -5.17 14.02
N ILE A 191 -12.91 -4.71 14.01
CA ILE A 191 -11.73 -5.53 13.71
C ILE A 191 -11.16 -6.16 14.99
N ASP A 192 -10.89 -7.47 14.96
CA ASP A 192 -10.28 -8.17 16.10
C ASP A 192 -8.76 -7.96 16.13
N LEU A 193 -8.11 -8.01 14.97
CA LEU A 193 -6.69 -7.75 14.82
C LEU A 193 -6.43 -6.90 13.57
N LEU A 194 -5.80 -5.75 13.76
CA LEU A 194 -5.32 -4.89 12.69
C LEU A 194 -3.79 -5.06 12.55
N ALA A 195 -3.33 -5.42 11.36
CA ALA A 195 -1.94 -5.25 10.95
C ALA A 195 -1.85 -4.07 9.97
N ALA A 196 -0.97 -3.11 10.25
CA ALA A 196 -0.76 -1.93 9.41
C ALA A 196 0.62 -1.34 9.67
N GLN A 197 1.19 -0.72 8.64
CA GLN A 197 2.50 -0.07 8.71
C GLN A 197 2.54 1.06 9.75
N TYR A 198 3.62 1.09 10.54
CA TYR A 198 3.95 2.16 11.49
C TYR A 198 5.28 2.87 11.18
N SER A 199 6.15 2.22 10.41
CA SER A 199 7.45 2.74 9.98
C SER A 199 7.32 3.36 8.59
N GLY A 200 8.18 4.33 8.26
CA GLY A 200 8.25 4.84 6.90
C GLY A 200 8.76 3.77 5.92
N ALA A 201 8.23 3.80 4.70
CA ALA A 201 8.70 3.03 3.55
C ALA A 201 8.82 3.96 2.32
N MET A 202 9.65 4.98 2.46
CA MET A 202 9.87 5.99 1.41
C MET A 202 11.28 6.59 1.52
N TRP A 203 11.68 7.35 0.50
CA TRP A 203 13.00 7.99 0.44
C TRP A 203 13.05 9.37 1.08
N TYR A 204 11.91 10.05 1.28
CA TYR A 204 11.87 11.37 1.91
C TYR A 204 11.82 11.23 3.44
N PRO A 205 12.58 12.05 4.19
CA PRO A 205 13.55 13.03 3.73
C PRO A 205 14.96 12.44 3.54
N ASN A 206 15.19 11.17 3.91
CA ASN A 206 16.50 10.55 4.06
C ASN A 206 17.42 10.56 2.82
N CYS A 207 16.87 10.62 1.59
CA CYS A 207 17.66 10.74 0.37
C CYS A 207 17.96 12.20 -0.04
N TYR A 208 17.47 13.20 0.71
CA TYR A 208 17.71 14.60 0.40
C TYR A 208 18.91 15.16 1.14
N ASP A 209 19.60 16.12 0.55
CA ASP A 209 20.80 16.76 1.09
C ASP A 209 20.53 17.89 2.10
N TYR A 210 19.47 17.74 2.92
CA TYR A 210 19.14 18.76 3.92
C TYR A 210 20.24 18.92 4.98
N PRO A 211 20.47 20.15 5.48
CA PRO A 211 21.32 20.36 6.65
C PRO A 211 20.82 19.51 7.85
N PRO A 212 21.70 18.98 8.71
CA PRO A 212 21.33 18.00 9.74
C PRO A 212 20.17 18.42 10.64
N ARG A 213 20.09 19.70 11.02
CA ARG A 213 19.00 20.24 11.84
C ARG A 213 17.65 20.20 11.10
N GLU A 214 17.65 20.50 9.81
CA GLU A 214 16.43 20.47 8.99
C GLU A 214 16.03 19.02 8.66
N MET A 215 17.00 18.13 8.44
CA MET A 215 16.76 16.69 8.30
C MET A 215 16.04 16.14 9.55
N ALA A 216 16.59 16.38 10.75
CA ALA A 216 16.02 15.90 12.00
C ALA A 216 14.57 16.39 12.23
N LYS A 217 14.29 17.67 11.91
CA LYS A 217 12.92 18.21 11.97
C LYS A 217 11.98 17.47 11.03
N ARG A 218 12.38 17.26 9.78
CA ARG A 218 11.54 16.58 8.77
C ARG A 218 11.30 15.12 9.12
N VAL A 219 12.31 14.43 9.60
CA VAL A 219 12.17 13.05 10.09
C VAL A 219 11.16 12.99 11.24
N ALA A 220 11.27 13.90 12.20
CA ALA A 220 10.31 13.99 13.31
C ALA A 220 8.88 14.29 12.85
N THR A 221 8.70 15.17 11.84
CA THR A 221 7.39 15.42 11.23
C THR A 221 6.85 14.17 10.55
N VAL A 222 7.61 13.54 9.65
CA VAL A 222 7.16 12.33 8.93
C VAL A 222 6.78 11.20 9.89
N ARG A 223 7.56 10.98 10.94
CA ARG A 223 7.24 9.98 11.97
C ARG A 223 5.92 10.27 12.68
N ARG A 224 5.67 11.55 13.01
CA ARG A 224 4.42 11.98 13.64
C ARG A 224 3.23 11.76 12.72
N ASP A 225 3.34 12.19 11.47
CA ASP A 225 2.28 12.08 10.47
C ASP A 225 1.90 10.60 10.22
N LEU A 226 2.91 9.71 10.11
CA LEU A 226 2.69 8.26 10.01
C LEU A 226 1.97 7.70 11.25
N MET A 227 2.36 8.14 12.45
CA MET A 227 1.72 7.72 13.70
C MET A 227 0.29 8.24 13.81
N ASP A 228 0.03 9.49 13.45
CA ASP A 228 -1.30 10.10 13.46
C ASP A 228 -2.24 9.37 12.48
N THR A 229 -1.75 9.05 11.28
CA THR A 229 -2.46 8.23 10.29
C THR A 229 -2.77 6.83 10.85
N LEU A 230 -1.81 6.17 11.51
CA LEU A 230 -2.02 4.86 12.14
C LEU A 230 -3.08 4.92 13.25
N ILE A 231 -3.01 5.92 14.13
CA ILE A 231 -3.98 6.14 15.21
C ILE A 231 -5.39 6.31 14.63
N GLN A 232 -5.54 7.08 13.54
CA GLN A 232 -6.83 7.21 12.85
C GLN A 232 -7.33 5.87 12.32
N LYS A 233 -6.48 5.07 11.66
CA LYS A 233 -6.86 3.72 11.19
C LYS A 233 -7.33 2.83 12.33
N VAL A 234 -6.62 2.80 13.47
CA VAL A 234 -7.01 2.02 14.66
C VAL A 234 -8.37 2.47 15.20
N ASN A 235 -8.59 3.78 15.31
CA ASN A 235 -9.84 4.33 15.83
C ASN A 235 -11.03 4.05 14.91
N LEU A 236 -10.88 4.26 13.60
CA LEU A 236 -11.94 4.06 12.61
C LEU A 236 -12.30 2.58 12.45
N THR A 237 -11.31 1.69 12.51
CA THR A 237 -11.54 0.24 12.44
C THR A 237 -12.03 -0.35 13.76
N GLN A 238 -11.97 0.44 14.85
CA GLN A 238 -12.29 0.01 16.21
C GLN A 238 -11.52 -1.26 16.60
N ALA A 239 -10.26 -1.33 16.16
CA ALA A 239 -9.44 -2.53 16.32
C ALA A 239 -9.23 -2.86 17.81
N LYS A 240 -9.57 -4.11 18.19
CA LYS A 240 -9.36 -4.61 19.56
C LYS A 240 -7.89 -4.82 19.86
N ALA A 241 -7.15 -5.32 18.87
CA ALA A 241 -5.71 -5.48 18.93
C ALA A 241 -5.03 -4.93 17.67
N TYR A 242 -3.82 -4.41 17.84
CA TYR A 242 -2.94 -3.93 16.79
C TYR A 242 -1.64 -4.74 16.77
N LEU A 243 -1.22 -5.16 15.58
CA LEU A 243 0.02 -5.87 15.31
C LEU A 243 0.92 -4.94 14.48
N PRO A 244 2.03 -4.44 15.05
CA PRO A 244 3.01 -3.68 14.28
C PRO A 244 3.65 -4.57 13.20
N SER A 245 3.42 -4.22 11.94
CA SER A 245 3.92 -4.95 10.75
C SER A 245 4.43 -3.98 9.69
N ALA A 246 4.92 -4.54 8.58
CA ALA A 246 5.35 -3.81 7.38
C ALA A 246 6.40 -2.72 7.66
N GLY A 247 7.33 -3.03 8.57
CA GLY A 247 8.53 -2.26 8.79
C GLY A 247 9.10 -2.33 10.21
N PRO A 248 10.30 -1.74 10.41
CA PRO A 248 11.17 -1.23 9.35
C PRO A 248 11.90 -2.36 8.62
N ALA A 249 12.43 -2.09 7.43
CA ALA A 249 13.51 -2.89 6.84
C ALA A 249 14.87 -2.56 7.49
N CYS A 250 15.92 -3.31 7.14
CA CYS A 250 17.30 -2.95 7.46
C CYS A 250 18.21 -2.95 6.23
N PHE A 251 19.37 -2.31 6.37
CA PHE A 251 20.33 -2.07 5.30
C PHE A 251 21.66 -2.76 5.62
N LEU A 252 21.99 -3.82 4.89
CA LEU A 252 23.19 -4.60 5.19
C LEU A 252 24.43 -4.13 4.43
N ASP A 253 24.25 -3.45 3.31
CA ASP A 253 25.34 -2.81 2.56
C ASP A 253 25.99 -1.69 3.41
N PRO A 254 27.31 -1.71 3.64
CA PRO A 254 28.01 -0.65 4.37
C PRO A 254 27.78 0.77 3.81
N GLU A 255 27.57 0.93 2.50
CA GLU A 255 27.27 2.24 1.89
C GLU A 255 25.92 2.83 2.34
N LEU A 256 25.05 1.99 2.90
CA LEU A 256 23.70 2.35 3.34
C LEU A 256 23.54 2.30 4.86
N ASP A 257 24.63 2.14 5.62
CA ASP A 257 24.60 1.93 7.07
C ASP A 257 23.92 3.08 7.84
N CYS A 258 24.02 4.31 7.30
CA CYS A 258 23.37 5.49 7.89
C CYS A 258 21.84 5.34 7.99
N HIS A 259 21.21 4.53 7.14
CA HIS A 259 19.76 4.29 7.15
C HIS A 259 19.33 3.29 8.23
N ASN A 260 20.28 2.62 8.90
CA ASN A 260 20.01 1.84 10.11
C ASN A 260 19.99 2.69 11.39
N ASP A 261 20.35 3.97 11.33
CA ASP A 261 20.20 4.87 12.49
C ASP A 261 18.70 5.08 12.78
N ARG A 262 18.20 4.28 13.72
CA ARG A 262 16.80 4.26 14.13
C ARG A 262 16.40 5.52 14.86
N ASP A 263 17.30 6.42 15.26
CA ASP A 263 16.95 7.70 15.88
C ASP A 263 16.84 8.83 14.84
N SER A 264 17.61 8.73 13.75
CA SER A 264 17.77 9.81 12.76
C SER A 264 17.04 9.61 11.44
N THR A 265 16.33 8.48 11.24
CA THR A 265 15.69 8.13 9.95
C THR A 265 14.18 8.01 10.06
N ILE A 266 13.44 7.80 8.97
CA ILE A 266 12.00 7.47 9.05
C ILE A 266 11.72 5.99 9.34
N PHE A 267 12.74 5.22 9.72
CA PHE A 267 12.65 3.78 9.97
C PHE A 267 12.76 3.42 11.46
N PRO A 268 11.84 3.90 12.33
CA PRO A 268 11.90 3.56 13.75
C PRO A 268 11.57 2.09 13.97
N ILE A 269 12.07 1.53 15.07
CA ILE A 269 11.50 0.29 15.63
C ILE A 269 10.29 0.63 16.50
N TRP A 270 9.38 -0.33 16.68
CA TRP A 270 8.13 -0.11 17.42
C TRP A 270 8.34 0.53 18.80
N GLU A 271 9.34 0.06 19.55
CA GLU A 271 9.67 0.56 20.89
C GLU A 271 9.85 2.08 20.96
N GLN A 272 10.36 2.71 19.90
CA GLN A 272 10.61 4.15 19.85
C GLN A 272 9.33 4.98 19.68
N VAL A 273 8.26 4.36 19.18
CA VAL A 273 6.99 5.04 18.87
C VAL A 273 5.80 4.52 19.67
N ALA A 274 5.99 3.45 20.43
CA ALA A 274 4.95 2.81 21.24
C ALA A 274 4.32 3.75 22.28
N GLY A 275 5.08 4.71 22.81
CA GLY A 275 4.60 5.68 23.79
C GLY A 275 3.50 6.59 23.23
N ASP A 276 3.72 7.16 22.05
CA ASP A 276 2.77 8.05 21.38
C ASP A 276 1.48 7.30 21.01
N PHE A 277 1.63 6.05 20.56
CA PHE A 277 0.50 5.16 20.31
C PHE A 277 -0.30 4.87 21.58
N ALA A 278 0.37 4.50 22.68
CA ALA A 278 -0.29 4.13 23.94
C ALA A 278 -1.10 5.29 24.55
N VAL A 279 -0.65 6.53 24.38
CA VAL A 279 -1.38 7.73 24.83
C VAL A 279 -2.70 7.89 24.08
N SER A 280 -2.71 7.61 22.77
CA SER A 280 -3.86 7.86 21.89
C SER A 280 -4.82 6.67 21.77
N CYS A 281 -4.29 5.44 21.88
CA CYS A 281 -4.99 4.18 21.63
C CYS A 281 -5.01 3.28 22.88
N GLY A 282 -5.18 3.83 24.08
CA GLY A 282 -5.07 3.09 25.36
C GLY A 282 -6.09 1.97 25.60
N ARG A 283 -7.00 1.70 24.66
CA ARG A 283 -7.97 0.58 24.68
C ARG A 283 -7.62 -0.55 23.71
N THR A 284 -6.61 -0.36 22.86
CA THR A 284 -6.20 -1.33 21.84
C THR A 284 -4.97 -2.09 22.34
N ASP A 285 -5.07 -3.42 22.40
CA ASP A 285 -3.95 -4.27 22.80
C ASP A 285 -2.88 -4.30 21.70
N VAL A 286 -1.61 -4.08 22.04
CA VAL A 286 -0.51 -4.17 21.07
C VAL A 286 0.14 -5.55 21.13
N ILE A 287 0.10 -6.29 20.02
CA ILE A 287 0.64 -7.65 19.90
C ILE A 287 2.01 -7.62 19.22
N ARG A 288 3.07 -7.85 20.00
CA ARG A 288 4.45 -7.88 19.49
C ARG A 288 4.87 -9.29 19.09
N LEU A 289 5.15 -9.49 17.81
CA LEU A 289 5.61 -10.74 17.25
C LEU A 289 7.03 -10.63 16.68
N ALA A 290 7.82 -11.67 16.88
CA ALA A 290 9.04 -11.94 16.13
C ALA A 290 8.74 -12.87 14.94
N PRO A 291 9.55 -12.85 13.87
CA PRO A 291 9.48 -13.89 12.84
C PRO A 291 9.46 -15.30 13.48
N GLY A 292 8.46 -16.10 13.12
CA GLY A 292 8.21 -17.44 13.65
C GLY A 292 7.19 -17.53 14.79
N ASP A 293 6.83 -16.40 15.42
CA ASP A 293 5.78 -16.39 16.44
C ASP A 293 4.40 -16.65 15.84
N ARG A 294 3.52 -17.27 16.62
CA ARG A 294 2.14 -17.60 16.22
C ARG A 294 1.13 -16.98 17.15
N ILE A 295 -0.04 -16.63 16.63
CA ILE A 295 -1.21 -16.25 17.41
C ILE A 295 -2.24 -17.36 17.24
N GLU A 296 -2.65 -17.98 18.34
CA GLU A 296 -3.83 -18.84 18.39
C GLU A 296 -5.08 -17.97 18.49
N LEU A 297 -6.00 -18.15 17.54
CA LEU A 297 -7.26 -17.40 17.47
C LEU A 297 -8.31 -18.09 18.35
N GLY A 298 -8.96 -17.31 19.22
CA GLY A 298 -9.96 -17.79 20.17
C GLY A 298 -10.72 -16.64 20.82
N SER A 299 -11.37 -16.88 21.96
CA SER A 299 -12.03 -15.83 22.75
C SER A 299 -11.07 -14.73 23.24
N SER A 300 -9.79 -15.04 23.29
CA SER A 300 -8.68 -14.13 23.56
C SER A 300 -7.52 -14.51 22.65
N LEU A 301 -6.76 -13.52 22.19
CA LEU A 301 -5.54 -13.75 21.44
C LEU A 301 -4.46 -14.35 22.34
N LYS A 302 -3.85 -15.45 21.92
CA LYS A 302 -2.74 -16.07 22.64
C LYS A 302 -1.52 -16.16 21.74
N VAL A 303 -0.46 -15.46 22.13
CA VAL A 303 0.84 -15.53 21.46
C VAL A 303 1.58 -16.80 21.89
N VAL A 304 2.06 -17.55 20.90
CA VAL A 304 2.91 -18.73 21.03
C VAL A 304 4.29 -18.37 20.44
N PRO A 305 5.29 -18.08 21.30
CA PRO A 305 6.62 -17.69 20.86
C PRO A 305 7.35 -18.80 20.10
N THR A 306 8.15 -18.46 19.10
CA THR A 306 9.14 -19.38 18.55
C THR A 306 10.33 -19.58 19.51
N ALA A 307 11.03 -20.71 19.39
CA ALA A 307 12.15 -21.05 20.27
C ALA A 307 13.31 -20.04 20.20
N ASN A 308 13.55 -19.46 19.02
CA ASN A 308 14.62 -18.48 18.76
C ASN A 308 14.05 -17.06 18.61
N ARG A 309 13.04 -16.72 19.41
CA ARG A 309 12.32 -15.44 19.32
C ARG A 309 13.28 -14.25 19.42
N LYS A 310 13.29 -13.41 18.39
CA LYS A 310 14.05 -12.16 18.30
C LYS A 310 13.17 -11.03 17.77
N LEU A 311 13.03 -9.96 18.54
CA LEU A 311 12.33 -8.73 18.12
C LEU A 311 13.28 -7.73 17.44
N GLU A 312 14.58 -7.87 17.70
CA GLU A 312 15.65 -7.04 17.15
C GLU A 312 16.79 -7.96 16.66
N GLU A 313 17.64 -7.43 15.79
CA GLU A 313 18.77 -8.15 15.22
C GLU A 313 20.08 -7.35 15.36
N ASP A 314 21.18 -8.06 15.58
CA ASP A 314 22.54 -7.52 15.51
C ASP A 314 22.89 -7.30 14.02
N ILE A 315 22.79 -6.04 13.57
CA ILE A 315 23.02 -5.65 12.17
C ILE A 315 24.43 -6.03 11.68
N PRO A 316 25.53 -5.73 12.40
CA PRO A 316 26.86 -6.22 12.03
C PRO A 316 26.93 -7.73 11.83
N ALA A 317 26.39 -8.53 12.76
CA ALA A 317 26.39 -9.98 12.61
C ALA A 317 25.49 -10.42 11.44
N TYR A 318 24.39 -9.72 11.18
CA TYR A 318 23.48 -10.02 10.08
C TYR A 318 24.11 -9.71 8.71
N ARG A 319 24.81 -8.58 8.61
CA ARG A 319 25.59 -8.17 7.44
C ARG A 319 26.57 -9.24 7.01
N GLU A 320 27.29 -9.85 7.96
CA GLU A 320 28.21 -10.94 7.66
C GLU A 320 27.49 -12.21 7.18
N ARG A 321 26.37 -12.58 7.82
CA ARG A 321 25.58 -13.76 7.40
C ARG A 321 25.04 -13.65 5.97
N ARG A 322 24.67 -12.44 5.54
CA ARG A 322 24.07 -12.18 4.22
C ARG A 322 25.04 -11.51 3.24
N LYS A 323 26.35 -11.60 3.49
CA LYS A 323 27.37 -10.91 2.70
C LYS A 323 27.27 -11.16 1.21
N SER A 324 27.15 -12.42 0.80
CA SER A 324 27.04 -12.78 -0.62
C SER A 324 25.83 -12.18 -1.32
N GLU A 325 24.78 -11.81 -0.58
CA GLU A 325 23.55 -11.26 -1.15
C GLU A 325 23.63 -9.75 -1.38
N TRP A 326 24.13 -8.97 -0.40
CA TRP A 326 24.32 -7.53 -0.62
C TRP A 326 25.53 -7.24 -1.51
N ASP A 327 26.63 -7.98 -1.35
CA ASP A 327 27.86 -7.81 -2.14
C ASP A 327 27.64 -8.16 -3.62
N SER A 328 26.63 -8.99 -3.92
CA SER A 328 26.24 -9.31 -5.30
C SER A 328 25.87 -8.08 -6.12
N TYR A 329 25.43 -6.99 -5.47
CA TYR A 329 25.19 -5.71 -6.13
C TYR A 329 26.41 -5.29 -6.94
N TYR A 330 27.62 -5.37 -6.37
CA TYR A 330 28.89 -4.89 -6.95
C TYR A 330 29.51 -5.80 -8.03
N THR A 331 28.86 -6.91 -8.38
CA THR A 331 29.46 -7.90 -9.29
C THR A 331 29.36 -7.55 -10.78
N LYS A 332 28.39 -6.73 -11.17
CA LYS A 332 28.26 -6.24 -12.56
C LYS A 332 29.22 -5.07 -12.81
N PRO A 333 29.84 -4.96 -14.00
CA PRO A 333 30.57 -3.76 -14.41
C PRO A 333 29.65 -2.55 -14.55
N ASP A 334 30.21 -1.36 -14.32
CA ASP A 334 29.52 -0.07 -14.42
C ASP A 334 30.09 0.71 -15.61
N PRO A 335 29.68 0.40 -16.85
CA PRO A 335 30.12 1.20 -18.00
C PRO A 335 29.65 2.65 -17.85
N PRO A 336 30.31 3.62 -18.49
CA PRO A 336 29.81 4.99 -18.54
C PRO A 336 28.51 5.09 -19.33
N VAL A 337 27.61 5.98 -18.91
CA VAL A 337 26.37 6.31 -19.61
C VAL A 337 26.64 7.41 -20.64
N SER A 338 26.16 7.26 -21.87
CA SER A 338 26.26 8.31 -22.90
C SER A 338 25.11 9.32 -22.82
N ALA A 339 25.36 10.56 -23.27
CA ALA A 339 24.32 11.58 -23.38
C ALA A 339 23.15 11.13 -24.29
N THR A 340 23.44 10.40 -25.38
CA THR A 340 22.43 9.86 -26.29
C THR A 340 21.47 8.88 -25.60
N GLU A 341 21.95 8.07 -24.64
CA GLU A 341 21.10 7.14 -23.90
C GLU A 341 20.13 7.86 -22.97
N ILE A 342 20.62 8.87 -22.23
CA ILE A 342 19.81 9.72 -21.36
C ILE A 342 18.74 10.47 -22.17
N GLU A 343 19.15 11.10 -23.26
CA GLU A 343 18.26 11.80 -24.19
C GLU A 343 17.16 10.86 -24.70
N SER A 344 17.56 9.71 -25.25
CA SER A 344 16.64 8.72 -25.81
C SER A 344 15.62 8.24 -24.77
N TYR A 345 16.07 8.02 -23.54
CA TYR A 345 15.21 7.62 -22.44
C TYR A 345 14.18 8.68 -22.09
N PHE A 346 14.61 9.92 -21.83
CA PHE A 346 13.69 10.99 -21.43
C PHE A 346 12.76 11.42 -22.56
N ILE A 347 13.20 11.43 -23.82
CA ILE A 347 12.31 11.64 -24.98
C ILE A 347 11.20 10.58 -25.01
N LYS A 348 11.56 9.31 -24.85
CA LYS A 348 10.59 8.21 -24.82
C LYS A 348 9.63 8.34 -23.64
N LEU A 349 10.13 8.67 -22.46
CA LEU A 349 9.34 8.86 -21.24
C LEU A 349 8.34 10.01 -21.41
N GLN A 350 8.79 11.16 -21.93
CA GLN A 350 7.92 12.31 -22.15
C GLN A 350 6.88 12.07 -23.24
N ARG A 351 7.26 11.41 -24.35
CA ARG A 351 6.30 11.04 -25.41
C ARG A 351 5.18 10.14 -24.91
N LYS A 352 5.50 9.16 -24.04
CA LYS A 352 4.49 8.31 -23.38
C LYS A 352 3.54 9.09 -22.47
N ASN A 353 4.01 10.20 -21.90
CA ASN A 353 3.31 10.99 -20.88
C ASN A 353 2.93 12.39 -21.37
N ARG A 354 2.77 12.59 -22.69
CA ARG A 354 2.48 13.92 -23.29
C ARG A 354 1.30 14.64 -22.63
N ASN A 355 0.21 13.92 -22.34
CA ASN A 355 -0.96 14.51 -21.72
C ASN A 355 -0.71 14.89 -20.25
N PHE A 356 0.09 14.09 -19.53
CA PHE A 356 0.46 14.36 -18.14
C PHE A 356 1.40 15.56 -18.00
N LEU A 357 2.19 15.83 -19.04
CA LEU A 357 3.19 16.89 -19.07
C LEU A 357 2.77 18.13 -19.87
N ALA A 358 1.51 18.21 -20.34
CA ALA A 358 1.06 19.24 -21.27
C ALA A 358 1.34 20.67 -20.75
N ASP A 359 0.94 20.94 -19.51
CA ASP A 359 1.08 22.24 -18.83
C ASP A 359 2.23 22.26 -17.81
N TYR A 360 3.11 21.27 -17.86
CA TYR A 360 4.21 21.11 -16.90
C TYR A 360 5.53 21.51 -17.54
N ARG A 361 6.36 22.27 -16.82
CA ARG A 361 7.72 22.60 -17.25
C ARG A 361 8.63 22.49 -16.03
N LYS A 362 9.79 21.84 -16.21
CA LYS A 362 10.78 21.69 -15.15
C LYS A 362 12.15 21.42 -15.74
N ASN A 363 13.17 22.07 -15.20
CA ASN A 363 14.56 21.73 -15.48
C ASN A 363 15.08 20.83 -14.36
N ILE A 364 15.57 19.64 -14.72
CA ILE A 364 16.20 18.72 -13.78
C ILE A 364 17.63 18.42 -14.22
N ARG A 365 18.50 18.13 -13.25
CA ARG A 365 19.85 17.63 -13.49
C ARG A 365 19.98 16.20 -12.99
N VAL A 366 20.47 15.30 -13.83
CA VAL A 366 20.87 13.95 -13.43
C VAL A 366 22.39 13.94 -13.32
N ILE A 367 22.93 13.55 -12.17
CA ILE A 367 24.37 13.44 -11.93
C ILE A 367 24.71 11.97 -11.68
N SER A 368 25.73 11.47 -12.39
CA SER A 368 26.27 10.12 -12.21
C SER A 368 27.79 10.18 -12.21
N ASP A 369 28.42 9.83 -11.10
CA ASP A 369 29.86 9.97 -10.87
C ASP A 369 30.38 11.38 -11.19
N SER A 370 31.11 11.56 -12.30
CA SER A 370 31.63 12.85 -12.76
C SER A 370 30.79 13.51 -13.85
N ASP A 371 29.84 12.79 -14.42
CA ASP A 371 29.01 13.25 -15.53
C ASP A 371 27.69 13.83 -15.04
N PHE A 372 27.15 14.78 -15.80
CA PHE A 372 25.83 15.33 -15.55
C PHE A 372 25.09 15.61 -16.85
N TRP A 373 23.76 15.54 -16.78
CA TRP A 373 22.86 15.83 -17.89
C TRP A 373 21.72 16.72 -17.42
N ASP A 374 21.54 17.85 -18.09
CA ASP A 374 20.39 18.73 -17.88
C ASP A 374 19.23 18.29 -18.78
N VAL A 375 18.09 18.02 -18.17
CA VAL A 375 16.89 17.50 -18.83
C VAL A 375 15.76 18.48 -18.64
N GLN A 376 15.24 19.00 -19.76
CA GLN A 376 14.04 19.83 -19.77
C GLN A 376 12.79 18.97 -19.96
N LEU A 377 11.89 19.00 -18.98
CA LEU A 377 10.63 18.27 -19.02
C LEU A 377 9.48 19.15 -19.52
N GLY A 378 8.63 18.57 -20.36
CA GLY A 378 7.37 19.16 -20.86
C GLY A 378 7.47 20.00 -22.13
N ARG A 379 8.68 20.22 -22.67
CA ARG A 379 8.90 20.98 -23.93
C ARG A 379 8.93 20.10 -25.17
N LEU A 380 7.89 19.28 -25.38
CA LEU A 380 7.82 18.30 -26.47
C LEU A 380 7.84 18.87 -27.92
N ALA A 381 7.84 20.20 -28.09
CA ALA A 381 7.75 20.89 -29.38
C ALA A 381 8.99 21.73 -29.73
N GLU A 382 10.00 21.77 -28.87
CA GLU A 382 11.27 22.47 -29.12
C GLU A 382 12.36 21.39 -29.25
N ASP A 383 13.17 21.50 -30.30
CA ASP A 383 14.32 20.61 -30.51
C ASP A 383 15.18 20.60 -29.23
N PHE A 384 15.47 19.40 -28.72
CA PHE A 384 16.27 19.22 -27.51
C PHE A 384 17.68 19.78 -27.76
N GLU A 385 17.99 20.95 -27.22
CA GLU A 385 19.38 21.37 -26.99
C GLU A 385 19.80 20.83 -25.61
N ILE A 386 20.45 19.67 -25.60
CA ILE A 386 21.10 19.11 -24.39
C ILE A 386 22.50 19.71 -24.16
N GLU A 387 23.02 20.46 -25.12
CA GLU A 387 24.21 21.30 -24.95
C GLU A 387 23.80 22.77 -24.98
N SER A 388 23.42 23.33 -23.84
CA SER A 388 23.59 24.77 -23.68
C SER A 388 25.04 25.02 -23.32
N GLU A 389 25.72 25.88 -24.08
CA GLU A 389 27.06 26.40 -23.73
C GLU A 389 27.08 27.10 -22.36
N GLU A 390 25.91 27.32 -21.74
CA GLU A 390 25.74 27.86 -20.39
C GLU A 390 24.88 26.91 -19.51
N PRO A 391 25.38 26.43 -18.36
CA PRO A 391 24.60 25.60 -17.44
C PRO A 391 23.43 26.40 -16.85
N TYR A 392 22.20 25.86 -16.91
CA TYR A 392 21.06 26.41 -16.19
C TYR A 392 21.09 25.94 -14.72
N ASP A 393 20.49 26.73 -13.83
CA ASP A 393 20.25 26.32 -12.44
C ASP A 393 19.08 25.30 -12.42
N PRO A 394 19.33 24.02 -12.09
CA PRO A 394 18.28 23.01 -12.06
C PRO A 394 17.39 23.22 -10.83
N GLU A 395 16.07 23.14 -11.02
CA GLU A 395 15.13 23.19 -9.90
C GLU A 395 15.11 21.87 -9.11
N TYR A 396 15.69 20.82 -9.69
CA TYR A 396 15.79 19.50 -9.09
C TYR A 396 17.05 18.79 -9.57
N THR A 397 17.82 18.21 -8.66
CA THR A 397 19.00 17.40 -8.98
C THR A 397 18.81 16.00 -8.42
N VAL A 398 19.10 14.99 -9.24
CA VAL A 398 19.09 13.57 -8.87
C VAL A 398 20.49 13.02 -9.03
N LEU A 399 21.11 12.66 -7.90
CA LEU A 399 22.38 11.94 -7.87
C LEU A 399 22.08 10.44 -7.94
N VAL A 400 22.57 9.77 -8.98
CA VAL A 400 22.30 8.36 -9.26
C VAL A 400 23.62 7.65 -9.50
N PRO A 401 23.95 6.56 -8.79
CA PRO A 401 25.13 5.77 -9.13
C PRO A 401 25.02 5.20 -10.54
N THR A 402 26.11 5.17 -11.30
CA THR A 402 26.15 4.76 -12.72
C THR A 402 25.47 3.43 -13.00
N ARG A 403 25.70 2.43 -12.15
CA ARG A 403 24.99 1.14 -12.15
C ARG A 403 23.47 1.24 -12.05
N VAL A 404 22.97 2.09 -11.16
CA VAL A 404 21.52 2.27 -10.96
C VAL A 404 20.92 2.97 -12.16
N LEU A 405 21.63 3.99 -12.68
CA LEU A 405 21.23 4.70 -13.88
C LEU A 405 21.15 3.75 -15.08
N HIS A 406 22.14 2.90 -15.30
CA HIS A 406 22.09 1.86 -16.33
C HIS A 406 20.90 0.91 -16.16
N SER A 407 20.67 0.39 -14.95
CA SER A 407 19.51 -0.48 -14.71
C SER A 407 18.17 0.21 -14.99
N ILE A 408 18.07 1.53 -14.77
CA ILE A 408 16.87 2.33 -15.13
C ILE A 408 16.73 2.44 -16.65
N LEU A 409 17.83 2.76 -17.36
CA LEU A 409 17.85 2.96 -18.80
C LEU A 409 17.50 1.68 -19.57
N ASP A 410 18.03 0.54 -19.12
CA ASP A 410 17.75 -0.78 -19.68
C ASP A 410 16.37 -1.34 -19.29
N GLY A 411 15.72 -0.70 -18.31
CA GLY A 411 14.44 -1.14 -17.76
C GLY A 411 14.53 -2.39 -16.89
N GLU A 412 15.72 -2.72 -16.38
CA GLU A 412 15.90 -3.73 -15.32
C GLU A 412 15.24 -3.27 -14.01
N THR A 413 15.26 -1.96 -13.73
CA THR A 413 14.61 -1.34 -12.57
C THR A 413 13.85 -0.07 -12.96
N GLY A 414 12.91 0.36 -12.12
CA GLY A 414 12.21 1.64 -12.26
C GLY A 414 12.84 2.73 -11.38
N TRP A 415 12.44 3.98 -11.60
CA TRP A 415 12.84 5.07 -10.70
C TRP A 415 12.26 4.90 -9.30
N GLU A 416 11.08 4.28 -9.15
CA GLU A 416 10.50 4.04 -7.83
C GLU A 416 11.35 3.07 -7.01
N GLU A 417 11.73 1.93 -7.58
CA GLU A 417 12.63 0.98 -6.92
C GLU A 417 14.02 1.58 -6.67
N ALA A 418 14.53 2.40 -7.60
CA ALA A 418 15.78 3.13 -7.39
C ALA A 418 15.69 4.13 -6.23
N LEU A 419 14.62 4.90 -6.13
CA LEU A 419 14.41 5.83 -5.01
C LEU A 419 14.26 5.09 -3.67
N LEU A 420 13.47 4.01 -3.64
CA LEU A 420 13.30 3.17 -2.45
C LEU A 420 14.59 2.48 -2.03
N SER A 421 15.53 2.26 -2.96
CA SER A 421 16.82 1.64 -2.63
C SER A 421 17.68 2.44 -1.65
N MET A 422 17.34 3.71 -1.41
CA MET A 422 18.12 4.65 -0.60
C MET A 422 19.54 4.91 -1.13
N ARG A 423 19.85 4.49 -2.37
CA ARG A 423 21.14 4.68 -3.05
C ARG A 423 21.23 5.99 -3.84
N LEU A 424 20.12 6.72 -3.97
CA LEU A 424 20.04 7.98 -4.70
C LEU A 424 20.16 9.17 -3.75
N GLY A 425 20.75 10.25 -4.25
CA GLY A 425 20.69 11.57 -3.61
C GLY A 425 19.74 12.49 -4.35
N LEU A 426 19.05 13.37 -3.62
CA LEU A 426 18.12 14.34 -4.16
C LEU A 426 18.43 15.73 -3.62
N HIS A 427 18.36 16.72 -4.50
CA HIS A 427 18.42 18.13 -4.14
C HIS A 427 17.30 18.88 -4.87
N ARG A 428 16.76 19.91 -4.24
CA ARG A 428 15.77 20.79 -4.86
C ARG A 428 15.90 22.21 -4.32
N ASP A 429 15.86 23.17 -5.24
CA ASP A 429 15.85 24.60 -4.94
C ASP A 429 14.96 25.32 -5.97
N PRO A 430 13.85 25.96 -5.56
CA PRO A 430 13.34 26.09 -4.20
C PRO A 430 12.87 24.75 -3.61
N ASP A 431 12.83 24.66 -2.27
CA ASP A 431 12.37 23.49 -1.52
C ASP A 431 10.84 23.27 -1.61
N VAL A 432 10.38 22.87 -2.79
CA VAL A 432 8.98 22.60 -3.13
C VAL A 432 8.85 21.16 -3.63
N PHE A 433 7.90 20.40 -3.07
CA PHE A 433 7.60 19.06 -3.53
C PHE A 433 6.82 19.10 -4.85
N ASP A 434 7.41 18.51 -5.88
CA ASP A 434 6.83 18.44 -7.20
C ASP A 434 6.17 17.08 -7.45
N LEU A 435 4.85 17.02 -7.25
CA LEU A 435 4.07 15.80 -7.46
C LEU A 435 4.08 15.36 -8.93
N THR A 436 4.23 16.27 -9.89
CA THR A 436 4.25 15.92 -11.31
C THR A 436 5.59 15.28 -11.67
N LEU A 437 6.72 15.83 -11.21
CA LEU A 437 8.03 15.18 -11.36
C LEU A 437 8.03 13.79 -10.70
N MET A 438 7.65 13.70 -9.43
CA MET A 438 7.66 12.45 -8.69
C MET A 438 6.68 11.42 -9.29
N GLY A 439 5.51 11.88 -9.77
CA GLY A 439 4.58 11.05 -10.52
C GLY A 439 5.15 10.54 -11.83
N LEU A 440 5.89 11.38 -12.57
CA LEU A 440 6.55 10.98 -13.82
C LEU A 440 7.64 9.92 -13.57
N LEU A 441 8.48 10.12 -12.56
CA LEU A 441 9.54 9.16 -12.22
C LEU A 441 8.93 7.81 -11.83
N ARG A 442 7.99 7.79 -10.88
CA ARG A 442 7.38 6.55 -10.38
C ARG A 442 6.53 5.84 -11.44
N TYR A 443 5.70 6.58 -12.16
CA TYR A 443 4.63 6.01 -12.98
C TYR A 443 4.76 6.26 -14.47
N GLY A 444 5.78 6.98 -14.94
CA GLY A 444 5.91 7.35 -16.34
C GLY A 444 6.07 6.16 -17.29
N ASN A 445 6.51 5.00 -16.79
CA ASN A 445 6.50 3.76 -17.56
C ASN A 445 5.16 3.02 -17.56
N HIS A 446 4.18 3.51 -16.82
CA HIS A 446 2.83 2.99 -16.72
C HIS A 446 1.78 4.11 -16.98
N PRO A 447 1.54 4.47 -18.24
CA PRO A 447 0.67 5.61 -18.59
C PRO A 447 -0.75 5.54 -18.04
N VAL A 448 -1.25 4.35 -17.70
CA VAL A 448 -2.56 4.19 -17.06
C VAL A 448 -2.58 4.86 -15.68
N GLN A 449 -1.49 4.78 -14.90
CA GLN A 449 -1.36 5.46 -13.62
C GLN A 449 -1.22 6.98 -13.78
N THR A 450 -0.36 7.48 -14.69
CA THR A 450 -0.22 8.94 -14.88
C THR A 450 -1.50 9.58 -15.39
N MET A 451 -2.25 8.89 -16.25
CA MET A 451 -3.60 9.33 -16.66
C MET A 451 -4.60 9.31 -15.50
N GLN A 452 -4.50 8.35 -14.59
CA GLN A 452 -5.33 8.31 -13.39
C GLN A 452 -5.02 9.49 -12.45
N MET A 453 -3.75 9.87 -12.29
CA MET A 453 -3.37 11.07 -11.54
C MET A 453 -4.01 12.34 -12.11
N LEU A 454 -4.09 12.48 -13.44
CA LEU A 454 -4.79 13.62 -14.06
C LEU A 454 -6.28 13.64 -13.72
N ARG A 455 -6.94 12.47 -13.77
CA ARG A 455 -8.36 12.35 -13.44
C ARG A 455 -8.65 12.74 -12.00
N GLU A 456 -7.79 12.34 -11.07
CA GLU A 456 -7.88 12.73 -9.66
C GLU A 456 -7.79 14.24 -9.48
N ARG A 457 -6.81 14.90 -10.11
CA ARG A 457 -6.67 16.36 -10.08
C ARG A 457 -7.87 17.10 -10.67
N GLN A 458 -8.56 16.46 -11.63
CA GLN A 458 -9.73 17.01 -12.32
C GLN A 458 -11.07 16.65 -11.65
N ASN A 459 -11.08 15.90 -10.55
CA ASN A 459 -12.32 15.60 -9.83
C ASN A 459 -12.96 16.92 -9.36
N THR A 460 -14.26 17.10 -9.57
CA THR A 460 -15.01 18.34 -9.28
C THR A 460 -16.03 18.20 -8.14
N GLU A 461 -16.11 17.02 -7.52
CA GLU A 461 -17.00 16.79 -6.38
C GLU A 461 -16.65 17.71 -5.22
N ASN A 462 -17.66 18.23 -4.52
CA ASN A 462 -17.51 19.13 -3.38
C ASN A 462 -18.37 18.64 -2.22
N ILE A 463 -17.96 18.99 -1.01
CA ILE A 463 -18.70 18.80 0.24
C ILE A 463 -18.85 20.15 0.94
N VAL A 464 -19.83 20.24 1.85
CA VAL A 464 -20.03 21.40 2.72
C VAL A 464 -19.76 20.97 4.16
N ARG A 465 -18.85 21.67 4.83
CA ARG A 465 -18.46 21.38 6.22
C ARG A 465 -17.85 22.62 6.87
N ASP A 466 -18.15 22.85 8.15
CA ASP A 466 -17.54 23.92 8.96
C ASP A 466 -17.61 25.31 8.30
N GLY A 467 -18.73 25.62 7.61
CA GLY A 467 -18.94 26.90 6.91
C GLY A 467 -18.20 27.04 5.58
N LEU A 468 -17.62 25.95 5.06
CA LEU A 468 -16.85 25.94 3.81
C LEU A 468 -17.49 25.00 2.80
N LYS A 469 -17.46 25.39 1.52
CA LYS A 469 -17.62 24.48 0.38
C LYS A 469 -16.24 24.13 -0.14
N ILE A 470 -15.83 22.88 0.05
CA ILE A 470 -14.49 22.38 -0.30
C ILE A 470 -14.60 21.28 -1.34
N GLN A 471 -13.61 21.15 -2.23
CA GLN A 471 -13.52 19.94 -3.06
C GLN A 471 -13.40 18.70 -2.15
N ARG A 472 -14.13 17.63 -2.49
CA ARG A 472 -14.21 16.44 -1.64
C ARG A 472 -12.91 15.67 -1.60
N TYR A 473 -12.24 15.52 -2.74
CA TYR A 473 -11.05 14.67 -2.84
C TYR A 473 -9.77 15.50 -2.88
N CYS A 474 -8.78 15.08 -2.10
CA CYS A 474 -7.46 15.68 -2.04
C CYS A 474 -6.80 15.65 -3.43
N PRO A 475 -6.28 16.79 -3.94
CA PRO A 475 -5.74 16.84 -5.30
C PRO A 475 -4.38 16.12 -5.45
N HIS A 476 -3.76 15.70 -4.33
CA HIS A 476 -2.48 15.00 -4.33
C HIS A 476 -2.60 13.50 -4.59
N ALA A 477 -3.56 12.84 -3.95
CA ALA A 477 -3.77 11.39 -4.08
C ALA A 477 -5.18 10.95 -3.62
N GLY A 478 -6.20 11.78 -3.86
CA GLY A 478 -7.60 11.35 -3.82
C GLY A 478 -8.19 10.99 -2.46
N GLU A 479 -7.55 11.33 -1.33
CA GLU A 479 -8.13 11.10 0.01
C GLU A 479 -9.43 11.89 0.20
N ASP A 480 -10.41 11.32 0.91
CA ASP A 480 -11.70 11.96 1.18
C ASP A 480 -11.57 13.02 2.30
N LEU A 481 -11.67 14.30 1.92
CA LEU A 481 -11.56 15.46 2.80
C LEU A 481 -12.81 15.67 3.67
N SER A 482 -13.85 14.84 3.56
CA SER A 482 -14.89 14.81 4.60
C SER A 482 -14.32 14.45 5.98
N PHE A 483 -13.18 13.76 6.01
CA PHE A 483 -12.41 13.42 7.21
C PHE A 483 -11.26 14.40 7.49
N ALA A 484 -11.15 15.50 6.75
CA ALA A 484 -10.10 16.50 6.97
C ALA A 484 -10.23 17.15 8.36
N LYS A 485 -9.10 17.53 8.94
CA LYS A 485 -9.08 18.36 10.14
C LYS A 485 -9.21 19.82 9.71
N ILE A 486 -10.26 20.49 10.17
CA ILE A 486 -10.54 21.90 9.85
C ILE A 486 -10.51 22.68 11.15
N GLU A 487 -9.45 23.46 11.36
CA GLU A 487 -9.28 24.27 12.56
C GLU A 487 -8.36 25.48 12.30
N ASN A 488 -8.56 26.57 13.03
CA ASN A 488 -7.67 27.75 13.01
C ASN A 488 -7.38 28.29 11.59
N GLY A 489 -8.40 28.31 10.71
CA GLY A 489 -8.25 28.76 9.33
C GLY A 489 -7.45 27.82 8.43
N ARG A 490 -7.32 26.54 8.80
CA ARG A 490 -6.55 25.54 8.05
C ARG A 490 -7.38 24.29 7.76
N ILE A 491 -7.13 23.68 6.60
CA ILE A 491 -7.66 22.36 6.20
C ILE A 491 -6.47 21.42 6.07
N GLU A 492 -6.46 20.32 6.81
CA GLU A 492 -5.39 19.32 6.79
C GLU A 492 -5.91 17.98 6.26
N CYS A 493 -5.24 17.44 5.24
CA CYS A 493 -5.53 16.14 4.65
C CYS A 493 -5.30 15.02 5.69
N PRO A 494 -6.27 14.11 5.94
CA PRO A 494 -6.16 13.12 7.01
C PRO A 494 -5.12 12.02 6.75
N ARG A 495 -4.71 11.86 5.48
CA ARG A 495 -3.73 10.82 5.07
C ARG A 495 -2.32 11.35 4.86
N HIS A 496 -2.20 12.54 4.27
CA HIS A 496 -0.92 13.05 3.79
C HIS A 496 -0.47 14.30 4.53
N HIS A 497 -1.30 14.83 5.43
CA HIS A 497 -1.02 15.99 6.26
C HIS A 497 -0.70 17.29 5.49
N TRP A 498 -0.96 17.33 4.17
CA TRP A 498 -0.94 18.58 3.40
C TRP A 498 -1.95 19.57 3.98
N ILE A 499 -1.48 20.79 4.20
CA ILE A 499 -2.27 21.86 4.80
C ILE A 499 -2.58 22.93 3.75
N TRP A 500 -3.85 23.34 3.69
CA TRP A 500 -4.31 24.48 2.92
C TRP A 500 -4.86 25.56 3.83
N ASP A 501 -4.73 26.80 3.38
CA ASP A 501 -5.46 27.93 3.93
C ASP A 501 -6.96 27.74 3.67
N ALA A 502 -7.78 27.88 4.72
CA ALA A 502 -9.22 27.63 4.62
C ALA A 502 -9.99 28.76 3.91
N GLU A 503 -9.40 29.93 3.72
CA GLU A 503 -10.02 31.05 3.00
C GLU A 503 -9.65 31.04 1.52
N THR A 504 -8.36 30.87 1.22
CA THR A 504 -7.83 30.98 -0.15
C THR A 504 -7.70 29.63 -0.86
N GLY A 505 -7.57 28.53 -0.10
CA GLY A 505 -7.24 27.23 -0.63
C GLY A 505 -5.77 27.09 -1.06
N GLU A 506 -4.93 28.10 -0.83
CA GLU A 506 -3.49 28.01 -1.10
C GLU A 506 -2.85 26.95 -0.20
N CYS A 507 -1.96 26.14 -0.78
CA CYS A 507 -1.24 25.14 0.00
C CYS A 507 -0.19 25.86 0.87
N LEU A 508 -0.36 25.79 2.18
CA LEU A 508 0.50 26.45 3.17
C LEU A 508 1.82 25.70 3.38
N GLU A 509 1.82 24.40 3.09
CA GLU A 509 2.98 23.54 3.22
C GLU A 509 3.39 22.98 1.86
N LYS A 510 4.50 23.48 1.32
CA LYS A 510 5.48 22.86 0.38
C LYS A 510 4.98 21.88 -0.71
N ALA A 511 3.72 21.88 -1.08
CA ALA A 511 3.17 21.32 -2.31
C ALA A 511 2.63 22.43 -3.20
N SER A 512 2.57 22.13 -4.49
CA SER A 512 2.22 23.11 -5.52
C SER A 512 0.74 23.12 -5.91
N ILE A 513 -0.13 22.28 -5.31
CA ILE A 513 -1.50 22.13 -5.78
C ILE A 513 -2.50 22.77 -4.81
N PRO A 514 -3.16 23.88 -5.20
CA PRO A 514 -4.17 24.53 -4.37
C PRO A 514 -5.42 23.64 -4.24
N LEU A 515 -6.13 23.81 -3.12
CA LEU A 515 -7.44 23.22 -2.87
C LEU A 515 -8.52 24.19 -3.32
N ARG A 516 -9.55 23.72 -4.03
CA ARG A 516 -10.72 24.57 -4.30
C ARG A 516 -11.57 24.69 -3.03
N VAL A 517 -11.66 25.92 -2.53
CA VAL A 517 -12.42 26.27 -1.32
C VAL A 517 -13.24 27.53 -1.59
N LYS A 518 -14.44 27.58 -1.01
CA LYS A 518 -15.28 28.77 -0.95
C LYS A 518 -15.84 28.90 0.46
N VAL A 519 -15.58 30.03 1.12
CA VAL A 519 -16.24 30.39 2.39
C VAL A 519 -17.72 30.64 2.13
N LEU A 520 -18.58 29.98 2.90
CA LEU A 520 -20.03 30.20 2.86
C LEU A 520 -20.37 31.26 3.91
N ASN A 521 -21.11 32.29 3.48
CA ASN A 521 -21.70 33.25 4.42
C ASN A 521 -23.06 32.70 4.89
N ASP A 522 -23.55 33.14 6.06
CA ASP A 522 -24.86 32.73 6.62
C ASP A 522 -26.06 32.90 5.65
N SER A 523 -25.91 33.65 4.55
CA SER A 523 -26.91 33.79 3.49
C SER A 523 -26.93 32.64 2.46
N ASP A 524 -25.88 31.83 2.37
CA ASP A 524 -25.73 30.74 1.40
C ASP A 524 -26.35 29.41 1.94
N ASP A 525 -26.56 29.28 3.26
CA ASP A 525 -27.16 28.08 3.90
C ASP A 525 -28.65 27.91 3.57
N ALA A 526 -29.36 28.98 3.25
CA ALA A 526 -30.79 28.94 2.94
C ALA A 526 -31.10 28.28 1.58
N ALA A 527 -30.10 28.11 0.70
CA ALA A 527 -30.29 27.61 -0.66
C ALA A 527 -30.02 26.12 -0.84
N HIS A 528 -29.42 25.43 0.14
CA HIS A 528 -29.04 24.01 0.03
C HIS A 528 -29.74 23.07 1.01
N ALA A 529 -30.65 23.58 1.86
CA ALA A 529 -31.45 22.78 2.79
C ALA A 529 -32.74 22.17 2.19
N ILE A 530 -32.98 22.32 0.88
CA ILE A 530 -34.16 21.77 0.19
C ILE A 530 -33.73 21.00 -1.06
N ASP A 531 -32.98 19.91 -0.88
CA ASP A 531 -32.88 18.83 -1.87
C ASP A 531 -32.31 17.58 -1.17
N HIS A 532 -33.10 17.00 -0.27
CA HIS A 532 -33.11 15.57 0.08
C HIS A 532 -34.12 15.33 1.21
N ILE A 533 -35.39 15.25 0.85
CA ILE A 533 -36.34 14.43 1.60
C ILE A 533 -36.66 13.24 0.67
N PRO A 534 -36.33 12.00 1.05
CA PRO A 534 -36.82 10.84 0.33
C PRO A 534 -38.34 10.77 0.54
N ALA A 535 -39.11 10.79 -0.54
CA ALA A 535 -40.53 10.48 -0.46
C ALA A 535 -40.69 8.99 -0.06
N GLU A 536 -41.43 8.74 1.02
CA GLU A 536 -41.86 7.40 1.40
C GLU A 536 -42.79 6.79 0.33
N PRO A 537 -42.87 5.45 0.22
CA PRO A 537 -43.62 4.79 -0.83
C PRO A 537 -45.10 4.68 -0.45
N ASP A 538 -45.98 5.27 -1.26
CA ASP A 538 -47.43 5.05 -1.16
C ASP A 538 -47.82 3.74 -1.87
N GLU A 539 -48.42 2.82 -1.11
CA GLU A 539 -49.08 1.63 -1.60
C GLU A 539 -50.40 1.95 -2.32
N ALA A 540 -50.52 1.41 -3.53
CA ALA A 540 -51.71 0.93 -4.23
C ALA A 540 -52.91 1.89 -4.50
N ILE A 541 -53.32 1.95 -5.78
CA ILE A 541 -54.64 1.48 -6.28
C ILE A 541 -54.66 1.48 -7.82
N ASN A 542 -55.23 0.40 -8.36
CA ASN A 542 -55.63 0.16 -9.76
C ASN A 542 -56.45 1.30 -10.41
N GLU A 543 -56.25 1.57 -11.71
CA GLU A 543 -57.24 1.29 -12.77
C GLU A 543 -56.76 1.65 -14.19
N LYS A 544 -56.87 0.65 -15.07
CA LYS A 544 -57.22 0.58 -16.52
C LYS A 544 -57.06 1.78 -17.49
N LEU A 545 -56.89 1.34 -18.75
CA LEU A 545 -57.06 1.98 -20.08
C LEU A 545 -55.72 2.49 -20.64
N GLY A 546 -55.21 2.09 -21.80
CA GLY A 546 -55.73 1.35 -22.94
C GLY A 546 -54.93 1.81 -24.16
N GLU A 547 -54.68 0.88 -25.09
CA GLU A 547 -53.88 0.97 -26.34
C GLU A 547 -52.37 0.71 -26.24
#